data_AF-A0A9J6H4I6-F1
#
_entry.id   AF-A0A9J6H4I6-F1
#
_cell.length_a   1.000
_cell.length_b   1.000
_cell.length_c   1.000
_cell.angle_alpha   90.00
_cell.angle_beta   90.00
_cell.angle_gamma   90.00
#
_symmetry.space_group_name_H-M   'P 1'
#
loop_
_entity.id
_entity.type
_entity.pdbx_description
1 polymer ?
#
loop_
_entity_poly.entity_id
_entity_poly.type
_entity_poly.pdbx_seq_one_letter_code
_entity_poly.pdbx_strand_id
1 'polypeptide(L)'
;MHYEELKGDPRTHVLKLAAFLGEKYHRALVENPEVLERVINFSSMEFMKAKTAVDMKIFMSEELSGEEDVCPGLRRFHGNEKKYPRKTGFIRKGVVGGWREHFTPEMNARMEAKIYDRLAGTEFIEVWRRHGIL
;
A
#
# COMPACT_ATOMS: atom_id res chain seq x y z
N MET A 1 4.61 9.05 -8.70
CA MET A 1 4.43 8.83 -7.25
C MET A 1 4.84 7.41 -6.97
N HIS A 2 5.92 7.25 -6.22
CA HIS A 2 6.41 5.93 -5.80
C HIS A 2 6.08 5.69 -4.32
N TYR A 3 6.00 4.42 -3.92
CA TYR A 3 5.69 4.06 -2.54
C TYR A 3 6.73 4.63 -1.56
N GLU A 4 7.99 4.66 -1.99
CA GLU A 4 9.14 5.17 -1.26
C GLU A 4 9.00 6.67 -0.98
N GLU A 5 8.56 7.45 -1.97
CA GLU A 5 8.31 8.89 -1.82
C GLU A 5 7.09 9.16 -0.94
N LEU A 6 6.00 8.40 -1.14
CA LEU A 6 4.79 8.51 -0.33
C LEU A 6 5.07 8.19 1.15
N LYS A 7 5.90 7.17 1.42
CA LYS A 7 6.29 6.83 2.78
C LYS A 7 7.24 7.87 3.39
N GLY A 8 8.14 8.43 2.58
CA GLY A 8 9.11 9.44 3.04
C GLY A 8 8.49 10.80 3.34
N ASP A 9 7.52 11.24 2.53
CA ASP A 9 6.79 12.50 2.73
C ASP A 9 5.30 12.32 2.38
N PRO A 10 4.51 11.74 3.31
CA PRO A 10 3.10 11.50 3.07
C PRO A 10 2.31 12.80 2.91
N ARG A 11 2.71 13.89 3.59
CA ARG A 11 2.00 15.17 3.52
C ARG A 11 1.97 15.71 2.10
N THR A 12 3.15 15.85 1.49
CA THR A 12 3.26 16.38 0.12
C THR A 12 2.50 15.51 -0.87
N HIS A 13 2.56 14.18 -0.70
CA HIS A 13 1.89 13.26 -1.63
C HIS A 13 0.37 13.22 -1.45
N VAL A 14 -0.15 13.32 -0.22
CA VAL A 14 -1.58 13.47 0.03
C VAL A 14 -2.11 14.77 -0.60
N LEU A 15 -1.37 15.88 -0.50
CA LEU A 15 -1.74 17.14 -1.15
C LEU A 15 -1.71 17.02 -2.69
N LYS A 16 -0.70 16.37 -3.26
CA LYS A 16 -0.64 16.07 -4.71
C LYS A 16 -1.84 15.24 -5.17
N LEU A 17 -2.24 14.22 -4.41
CA LEU A 17 -3.43 13.41 -4.71
C LEU A 17 -4.71 14.24 -4.61
N ALA A 18 -4.84 15.08 -3.59
CA ALA A 18 -5.99 15.97 -3.44
C ALA A 18 -6.10 16.95 -4.62
N ALA A 19 -4.99 17.53 -5.07
CA ALA A 19 -4.95 18.40 -6.24
C ALA A 19 -5.34 17.65 -7.52
N PHE A 20 -4.86 16.42 -7.69
CA PHE A 20 -5.24 15.55 -8.81
C PHE A 20 -6.75 15.23 -8.82
N LEU A 21 -7.36 14.99 -7.66
CA LEU A 21 -8.80 14.76 -7.53
C LEU A 21 -9.64 16.04 -7.74
N GLY A 22 -9.03 17.21 -7.53
CA GLY A 22 -9.60 18.51 -7.84
C GLY A 22 -9.27 19.60 -6.82
N GLU A 23 -9.21 20.84 -7.30
CA GLU A 23 -8.76 22.00 -6.52
C GLU A 23 -9.49 22.20 -5.19
N LYS A 24 -10.80 21.90 -5.14
CA LYS A 24 -11.60 21.99 -3.91
C LYS A 24 -11.06 21.08 -2.79
N TYR A 25 -10.52 19.90 -3.12
CA TYR A 25 -9.99 18.96 -2.13
C TYR A 25 -8.61 19.41 -1.65
N HIS A 26 -7.76 19.88 -2.56
CA HIS A 26 -6.46 20.45 -2.21
C HIS A 26 -6.62 21.63 -1.26
N ARG A 27 -7.46 22.60 -1.62
CA ARG A 27 -7.77 23.77 -0.79
C ARG A 27 -8.30 23.37 0.58
N ALA A 28 -9.25 22.43 0.64
CA ALA A 28 -9.80 21.96 1.90
C ALA A 28 -8.72 21.39 2.85
N LEU A 29 -7.70 20.70 2.32
CA LEU A 29 -6.60 20.16 3.12
C LEU A 29 -5.54 21.21 3.49
N VAL A 30 -5.26 22.18 2.61
CA VAL A 30 -4.31 23.27 2.89
C VAL A 30 -4.87 24.24 3.93
N GLU A 31 -6.15 24.61 3.82
CA GLU A 31 -6.81 25.54 4.74
C GLU A 31 -7.13 24.91 6.10
N ASN A 32 -7.20 23.57 6.18
CA ASN A 32 -7.51 22.85 7.41
C ASN A 32 -6.42 21.82 7.75
N PRO A 33 -5.29 22.24 8.36
CA PRO A 33 -4.17 21.34 8.69
C PRO A 33 -4.59 20.13 9.54
N GLU A 34 -5.52 20.32 10.48
CA GLU A 34 -6.10 19.25 11.31
C GLU A 34 -6.76 18.14 10.47
N VAL A 35 -7.42 18.49 9.36
CA VAL A 35 -8.05 17.52 8.46
C VAL A 35 -6.96 16.73 7.72
N LEU A 36 -5.92 17.42 7.24
CA LEU A 36 -4.77 16.80 6.60
C LEU A 36 -4.06 15.82 7.55
N GLU A 37 -3.82 16.20 8.81
CA GLU A 37 -3.25 15.29 9.81
C GLU A 37 -4.11 14.05 10.03
N ARG A 38 -5.44 14.21 10.12
CA ARG A 38 -6.33 13.06 10.26
C ARG A 38 -6.27 12.13 9.05
N VAL A 39 -6.22 12.67 7.84
CA VAL A 39 -6.08 11.87 6.61
C VAL A 39 -4.77 11.08 6.63
N ILE A 40 -3.65 11.73 6.98
CA ILE A 40 -2.34 11.07 7.08
C ILE A 40 -2.36 9.99 8.16
N ASN A 41 -2.88 10.31 9.35
CA ASN A 41 -2.95 9.39 10.48
C ASN A 41 -3.82 8.17 10.18
N PHE A 42 -5.03 8.35 9.66
CA PHE A 42 -5.93 7.25 9.32
C PHE A 42 -5.48 6.45 8.09
N SER A 43 -4.62 7.03 7.25
CA SER A 43 -3.98 6.30 6.15
C SER A 43 -2.64 5.69 6.54
N SER A 44 -2.17 5.89 7.78
CA SER A 44 -0.87 5.42 8.24
C SER A 44 -0.81 3.90 8.30
N MET A 45 0.40 3.35 8.19
CA MET A 45 0.65 1.91 8.31
C MET A 45 0.17 1.35 9.65
N GLU A 46 0.36 2.10 10.73
CA GLU A 46 0.01 1.69 12.09
C GLU A 46 -1.50 1.62 12.26
N PHE A 47 -2.20 2.70 11.91
CA PHE A 47 -3.66 2.76 12.00
C PHE A 47 -4.31 1.72 11.10
N MET A 48 -3.92 1.66 9.83
CA MET A 48 -4.51 0.73 8.88
C MET A 48 -4.25 -0.72 9.28
N LYS A 49 -3.06 -1.06 9.80
CA LYS A 49 -2.78 -2.42 10.28
C LYS A 49 -3.73 -2.84 11.39
N ALA A 50 -3.98 -1.96 12.37
CA ALA A 50 -4.92 -2.23 13.45
C ALA A 50 -6.36 -2.32 12.91
N LYS A 51 -6.78 -1.35 12.10
CA LYS A 51 -8.14 -1.27 11.56
C LYS A 51 -8.49 -2.45 10.65
N THR A 52 -7.63 -2.77 9.68
CA THR A 52 -7.84 -3.90 8.75
C THR A 52 -7.83 -5.24 9.48
N ALA A 53 -7.05 -5.41 10.55
CA ALA A 53 -7.10 -6.65 11.34
C ALA A 53 -8.47 -6.85 12.00
N VAL A 54 -9.07 -5.78 12.52
CA VAL A 54 -10.42 -5.80 13.09
C VAL A 54 -11.47 -6.02 12.00
N ASP A 55 -11.42 -5.24 10.92
CA ASP A 55 -12.43 -5.30 9.84
C ASP A 55 -12.43 -6.65 9.15
N MET A 56 -11.25 -7.21 8.88
CA MET A 56 -11.16 -8.55 8.30
C MET A 56 -11.70 -9.60 9.25
N LYS A 57 -11.42 -9.50 10.56
CA LYS A 57 -11.99 -10.45 11.53
C LYS A 57 -13.51 -10.42 11.51
N ILE A 58 -14.13 -9.23 11.47
CA ILE A 58 -15.57 -9.06 11.38
C ILE A 58 -16.10 -9.66 10.07
N PHE A 59 -15.54 -9.21 8.94
CA PHE A 59 -15.92 -9.66 7.60
C PHE A 59 -15.84 -11.18 7.43
N MET A 60 -14.86 -11.83 8.05
CA MET A 60 -14.68 -13.29 7.98
C MET A 60 -15.59 -14.05 8.95
N SER A 61 -16.06 -13.41 10.02
CA SER A 61 -16.91 -14.04 11.03
C SER A 61 -18.39 -14.03 10.64
N GLU A 62 -18.82 -13.01 9.91
CA GLU A 62 -20.20 -12.87 9.46
C GLU A 62 -20.47 -13.80 8.26
N GLU A 63 -21.73 -14.21 8.09
CA GLU A 63 -22.13 -14.90 6.87
C GLU A 63 -22.56 -13.86 5.85
N LEU A 64 -21.90 -13.86 4.69
CA LEU A 64 -22.39 -13.11 3.53
C LEU A 64 -23.72 -13.73 3.12
N SER A 65 -24.82 -13.02 3.36
CA SER A 65 -26.14 -13.50 2.97
C SER A 65 -26.26 -13.52 1.43
N GLY A 66 -27.12 -14.39 0.91
CA GLY A 66 -27.36 -14.46 -0.54
C GLY A 66 -27.94 -13.17 -1.12
N GLU A 67 -28.57 -12.34 -0.30
CA GLU A 67 -29.27 -11.11 -0.69
C GLU A 67 -28.37 -9.87 -0.71
N GLU A 68 -27.22 -9.90 -0.03
CA GLU A 68 -26.27 -8.79 -0.11
C GLU A 68 -25.68 -8.69 -1.51
N ASP A 69 -25.66 -7.48 -2.08
CA ASP A 69 -25.04 -7.17 -3.37
C ASP A 69 -23.51 -7.15 -3.24
N VAL A 70 -22.94 -8.33 -3.02
CA VAL A 70 -21.50 -8.56 -2.94
C VAL A 70 -21.01 -9.05 -4.29
N CYS A 71 -19.95 -8.42 -4.82
CA CYS A 71 -19.40 -8.82 -6.10
C CYS A 71 -18.90 -10.30 -6.05
N PRO A 72 -18.98 -11.06 -7.14
CA PRO A 72 -18.65 -12.49 -7.14
C PRO A 72 -17.23 -12.81 -6.64
N GLY A 73 -16.27 -11.92 -6.93
CA GLY A 73 -14.88 -12.06 -6.46
C GLY A 73 -14.76 -12.00 -4.95
N LEU A 74 -15.51 -11.11 -4.30
CA LEU A 74 -15.47 -10.95 -2.85
C LEU A 74 -16.16 -12.12 -2.12
N ARG A 75 -17.25 -12.66 -2.69
CA ARG A 75 -17.86 -13.91 -2.17
C ARG A 75 -16.89 -15.09 -2.24
N ARG A 76 -16.19 -15.25 -3.38
CA ARG A 76 -15.19 -16.31 -3.54
C ARG A 76 -14.02 -16.15 -2.57
N PHE A 77 -13.54 -14.92 -2.39
CA PHE A 77 -12.50 -14.60 -1.44
C PHE A 77 -12.92 -14.97 0.00
N HIS A 78 -14.11 -14.55 0.43
CA HIS A 78 -14.67 -14.87 1.75
C HIS A 78 -14.79 -16.39 1.99
N GLY A 79 -15.33 -17.14 1.02
CA GLY A 79 -15.43 -18.60 1.14
C GLY A 79 -14.07 -19.30 1.21
N ASN A 80 -13.09 -18.84 0.44
CA ASN A 80 -11.73 -19.38 0.46
C ASN A 80 -11.02 -19.13 1.78
N GLU A 81 -11.12 -17.92 2.32
CA GLU A 81 -10.49 -17.60 3.60
C GLU A 81 -11.12 -18.36 4.77
N LYS A 82 -12.45 -18.58 4.78
CA LYS A 82 -13.09 -19.47 5.78
C LYS A 82 -12.52 -20.88 5.72
N LYS A 83 -12.28 -21.40 4.51
CA LYS A 83 -11.70 -22.73 4.30
C LYS A 83 -10.21 -22.81 4.65
N TYR A 84 -9.46 -21.73 4.42
CA TYR A 84 -8.02 -21.65 4.61
C TYR A 84 -7.63 -20.36 5.33
N PRO A 85 -7.82 -20.28 6.66
CA PRO A 85 -7.60 -19.05 7.40
C PRO A 85 -6.12 -18.65 7.36
N ARG A 86 -5.84 -17.42 6.91
CA ARG A 86 -4.48 -16.87 6.97
C ARG A 86 -4.03 -16.65 8.41
N LYS A 87 -2.76 -16.96 8.65
CA LYS A 87 -2.06 -16.62 9.91
C LYS A 87 -1.50 -15.20 9.91
N THR A 88 -1.48 -14.54 8.77
CA THR A 88 -0.88 -13.21 8.59
C THR A 88 -1.92 -12.18 8.17
N GLY A 89 -1.85 -11.00 8.77
CA GLY A 89 -2.70 -9.88 8.39
C GLY A 89 -2.36 -9.32 7.00
N PHE A 90 -3.32 -8.61 6.40
CA PHE A 90 -3.16 -7.93 5.11
C PHE A 90 -2.01 -6.93 5.10
N ILE A 91 -1.84 -6.23 6.22
CA ILE A 91 -0.82 -5.20 6.39
C ILE A 91 0.31 -5.75 7.26
N ARG A 92 1.49 -5.91 6.67
CA ARG A 92 2.63 -6.61 7.29
C ARG A 92 3.62 -5.68 8.01
N LYS A 93 4.66 -5.21 7.30
CA LYS A 93 5.73 -4.34 7.82
C LYS A 93 5.63 -2.90 7.31
N GLY A 94 5.23 -2.70 6.04
CA GLY A 94 5.16 -1.37 5.42
C GLY A 94 6.49 -0.65 5.32
N VAL A 95 7.61 -1.35 5.16
CA VAL A 95 8.95 -0.76 5.13
C VAL A 95 9.52 -0.75 3.71
N VAL A 96 10.34 0.25 3.39
CA VAL A 96 11.15 0.31 2.16
C VAL A 96 12.44 -0.47 2.40
N GLY A 97 12.92 -1.20 1.38
CA GLY A 97 14.17 -1.96 1.47
C GLY A 97 14.09 -3.28 2.25
N GLY A 98 12.89 -3.70 2.71
CA GLY A 98 12.73 -4.93 3.49
C GLY A 98 13.10 -6.23 2.75
N TRP A 99 13.30 -6.18 1.43
CA TRP A 99 13.77 -7.33 0.64
C TRP A 99 15.23 -7.69 0.94
N ARG A 100 16.05 -6.74 1.43
CA ARG A 100 17.46 -6.93 1.76
C ARG A 100 17.68 -7.97 2.87
N GLU A 101 16.70 -8.13 3.76
CA GLU A 101 16.70 -9.15 4.82
C GLU A 101 16.42 -10.56 4.29
N HIS A 102 15.99 -10.70 3.03
CA HIS A 102 15.50 -11.95 2.46
C HIS A 102 16.32 -12.44 1.26
N PHE A 103 17.05 -11.56 0.60
CA PHE A 103 17.81 -11.89 -0.61
C PHE A 103 19.25 -12.20 -0.26
N THR A 104 19.78 -13.33 -0.74
CA THR A 104 21.23 -13.53 -0.77
C THR A 104 21.86 -12.57 -1.78
N PRO A 105 23.18 -12.32 -1.71
CA PRO A 105 23.88 -11.49 -2.69
C PRO A 105 23.64 -11.93 -4.14
N GLU A 106 23.59 -13.24 -4.41
CA GLU A 106 23.34 -13.80 -5.73
C GLU A 106 21.90 -13.54 -6.20
N MET A 107 20.92 -13.69 -5.30
CA MET A 107 19.52 -13.39 -5.60
C MET A 107 19.35 -11.90 -5.93
N ASN A 108 20.03 -11.02 -5.19
CA ASN A 108 20.00 -9.60 -5.46
C ASN A 108 20.64 -9.25 -6.81
N ALA A 109 21.84 -9.75 -7.08
CA ALA A 109 22.52 -9.52 -8.35
C ALA A 109 21.67 -10.00 -9.55
N ARG A 110 21.00 -11.14 -9.42
CA ARG A 110 20.06 -11.64 -10.45
C ARG A 110 18.86 -10.70 -10.63
N MET A 111 18.32 -10.15 -9.54
CA MET A 111 17.23 -9.19 -9.63
C MET A 111 17.69 -7.89 -10.30
N GLU A 112 18.82 -7.32 -9.88
CA GLU A 112 19.43 -6.13 -10.50
C GLU A 112 19.67 -6.33 -12.00
N ALA A 113 20.26 -7.45 -12.40
CA ALA A 113 20.47 -7.77 -13.81
C ALA A 113 19.16 -7.79 -14.60
N LYS A 114 18.09 -8.36 -14.03
CA LYS A 114 16.76 -8.38 -14.66
C LYS A 114 16.13 -6.99 -14.73
N ILE A 115 16.39 -6.13 -13.75
CA ILE A 115 15.91 -4.74 -13.76
C ILE A 115 16.59 -3.96 -14.87
N TYR A 116 17.92 -4.07 -15.00
CA TYR A 116 18.66 -3.44 -16.09
C TYR A 116 18.22 -3.96 -17.46
N ASP A 117 18.09 -5.28 -17.63
CA ASP A 117 17.61 -5.89 -18.88
C ASP A 117 16.25 -5.33 -19.34
N ARG A 118 15.34 -5.05 -18.39
CA ARG A 118 13.97 -4.63 -18.70
C ARG A 118 13.77 -3.13 -18.77
N LEU A 119 14.53 -2.36 -18.00
CA LEU A 119 14.27 -0.94 -17.78
C LEU A 119 15.43 -0.03 -18.20
N ALA A 120 16.55 -0.57 -18.71
CA ALA A 120 17.62 0.26 -19.25
C ALA A 120 17.10 1.21 -20.33
N GLY A 121 17.54 2.47 -20.26
CA GLY A 121 17.08 3.54 -21.16
C GLY A 121 15.79 4.23 -20.72
N THR A 122 15.18 3.83 -19.60
CA THR A 122 14.04 4.53 -18.99
C THR A 122 14.47 5.29 -17.74
N GLU A 123 13.63 6.22 -17.28
CA GLU A 123 13.79 6.98 -16.05
C GLU A 123 13.77 6.10 -14.78
N PHE A 124 13.25 4.87 -14.87
CA PHE A 124 13.12 3.98 -13.71
C PHE A 124 14.47 3.59 -13.10
N ILE A 125 15.54 3.51 -13.89
CA ILE A 125 16.89 3.23 -13.37
C ILE A 125 17.32 4.31 -12.38
N GLU A 126 17.10 5.57 -12.72
CA GLU A 126 17.45 6.70 -11.87
C GLU A 126 16.56 6.79 -10.63
N VAL A 127 15.25 6.56 -10.80
CA VAL A 127 14.29 6.52 -9.69
C VAL A 127 14.69 5.44 -8.68
N TRP A 128 15.03 4.24 -9.13
CA TRP A 128 15.34 3.13 -8.24
C TRP A 128 16.70 3.30 -7.55
N ARG A 129 17.69 3.91 -8.22
CA ARG A 129 18.94 4.33 -7.57
C ARG A 129 18.70 5.38 -6.49
N ARG A 130 17.85 6.38 -6.74
CA ARG A 130 17.52 7.42 -5.75
C ARG A 130 16.97 6.82 -4.44
N HIS A 131 16.22 5.74 -4.55
CA HIS A 131 15.64 5.04 -3.40
C HIS A 131 16.53 3.92 -2.85
N GLY A 132 17.77 3.78 -3.34
CA GLY A 132 18.68 2.73 -2.92
C GLY A 132 18.11 1.34 -3.14
N ILE A 133 17.38 1.14 -4.24
CA ILE A 133 16.90 -0.19 -4.69
C ILE A 133 17.94 -0.82 -5.61
N LEU A 134 18.56 0.01 -6.46
CA LEU A 134 19.70 -0.30 -7.34
C LEU A 134 20.98 0.38 -6.83
#